data_AF-A0A662CUE4-F1
#
_entry.id   AF-A0A662CUE4-F1
#
_cell.length_a   1.000
_cell.length_b   1.000
_cell.length_c   1.000
_cell.angle_alpha   90.00
_cell.angle_beta   90.00
_cell.angle_gamma   90.00
#
_symmetry.space_group_name_H-M   'P 1'
#
loop_
_entity.id
_entity.type
_entity.pdbx_description
1 polymer ?
#
loop_
_entity_poly.entity_id
_entity_poly.type
_entity_poly.pdbx_seq_one_letter_code
_entity_poly.pdbx_strand_id
1 'polypeptide(L)'
;MSLIPEDRSALKKIRETAQLLGFNLNGAPVRRTSSRFCLGVEHGDYNGTELFGVGTDRFIWLAYKKRPDKKFRLFSCNFSQEGVVEFESGRIPPPRSPEVADKWARFPFGVDFILRRSGKV
;
A
#
# COMPACT_ATOMS: atom_id res chain seq x y z
N MET A 1 -2.01 -23.21 7.81
CA MET A 1 -3.19 -22.40 8.17
C MET A 1 -4.12 -22.31 6.97
N SER A 2 -5.39 -22.66 7.14
CA SER A 2 -6.41 -22.43 6.12
C SER A 2 -6.69 -20.94 5.97
N LEU A 3 -6.91 -20.46 4.73
CA LEU A 3 -7.32 -19.07 4.50
C LEU A 3 -8.69 -18.80 5.13
N ILE A 4 -8.89 -17.60 5.68
CA ILE A 4 -10.22 -17.15 6.10
C ILE A 4 -11.04 -16.66 4.88
N PRO A 5 -12.38 -16.52 4.98
CA PRO A 5 -13.21 -16.06 3.87
C PRO A 5 -12.74 -14.74 3.24
N GLU A 6 -12.29 -13.79 4.06
CA GLU A 6 -11.82 -12.47 3.66
C GLU A 6 -10.56 -12.56 2.80
N ASP A 7 -9.62 -13.45 3.18
CA ASP A 7 -8.42 -13.71 2.37
C ASP A 7 -8.79 -14.26 1.00
N ARG A 8 -9.72 -15.23 0.94
CA ARG A 8 -10.17 -15.80 -0.34
C ARG A 8 -10.80 -14.73 -1.23
N SER A 9 -11.65 -13.89 -0.65
CA SER A 9 -12.31 -12.78 -1.37
C SER A 9 -11.29 -11.77 -1.90
N ALA A 10 -10.34 -11.33 -1.06
CA ALA A 10 -9.30 -10.40 -1.44
C ALA A 10 -8.39 -10.98 -2.55
N LEU A 11 -7.95 -12.24 -2.42
CA LEU A 11 -7.13 -12.92 -3.42
C LEU A 11 -7.86 -13.08 -4.75
N LYS A 12 -9.16 -13.40 -4.73
CA LYS A 12 -9.99 -13.47 -5.93
C LYS A 12 -10.03 -12.12 -6.64
N LYS A 13 -10.36 -11.04 -5.90
CA LYS A 13 -10.43 -9.68 -6.44
C LYS A 13 -9.10 -9.22 -7.03
N ILE A 14 -7.99 -9.48 -6.33
CA ILE A 14 -6.63 -9.15 -6.79
C ILE A 14 -6.33 -9.89 -8.10
N ARG A 15 -6.61 -11.20 -8.18
CA ARG A 15 -6.32 -12.01 -9.37
C ARG A 15 -7.12 -11.54 -10.59
N GLU A 16 -8.43 -11.35 -10.44
CA GLU A 16 -9.31 -10.90 -11.52
C GLU A 16 -8.91 -9.51 -12.02
N THR A 17 -8.64 -8.58 -11.09
CA THR A 17 -8.19 -7.23 -11.42
C THR A 17 -6.82 -7.25 -12.13
N ALA A 18 -5.88 -8.05 -11.65
CA ALA A 18 -4.56 -8.17 -12.26
C ALA A 18 -4.63 -8.72 -13.68
N GLN A 19 -5.48 -9.72 -13.93
CA GLN A 19 -5.71 -10.24 -15.27
C GLN A 19 -6.30 -9.18 -16.19
N LEU A 20 -7.34 -8.46 -15.73
CA LEU A 20 -7.98 -7.38 -16.50
C LEU A 20 -7.00 -6.27 -16.92
N LEU A 21 -6.09 -5.90 -16.02
CA LEU A 21 -5.14 -4.80 -16.23
C LEU A 21 -3.77 -5.25 -16.76
N GLY A 22 -3.61 -6.54 -17.07
CA GLY A 22 -2.36 -7.10 -17.59
C GLY A 22 -1.18 -7.07 -16.60
N PHE A 23 -1.44 -7.26 -15.30
CA PHE A 23 -0.40 -7.47 -14.30
C PHE A 23 -0.02 -8.96 -14.21
N ASN A 24 1.27 -9.26 -14.40
CA ASN A 24 1.79 -10.62 -14.18
C ASN A 24 2.10 -10.86 -12.69
N LEU A 25 1.19 -11.57 -12.00
CA LEU A 25 1.34 -11.96 -10.60
C LEU A 25 1.82 -13.41 -10.40
N ASN A 26 2.31 -14.09 -11.45
CA ASN A 26 2.82 -15.45 -11.29
C ASN A 26 4.04 -15.46 -10.35
N GLY A 27 3.95 -16.25 -9.28
CA GLY A 27 4.93 -16.35 -8.20
C GLY A 27 5.02 -15.10 -7.31
N ALA A 28 4.09 -14.14 -7.43
CA ALA A 28 4.10 -12.92 -6.63
C ALA A 28 3.68 -13.24 -5.17
N PRO A 29 4.44 -12.80 -4.16
CA PRO A 29 3.97 -12.86 -2.78
C PRO A 29 2.73 -11.98 -2.59
N VAL A 30 1.84 -12.44 -1.71
CA VAL A 30 0.76 -11.63 -1.16
C VAL A 30 1.03 -11.40 0.32
N ARG A 31 0.91 -10.15 0.75
CA ARG A 31 0.99 -9.76 2.16
C ARG A 31 -0.31 -9.05 2.54
N ARG A 32 -0.62 -9.05 3.82
CA ARG A 32 -1.69 -8.26 4.39
C ARG A 32 -1.21 -7.54 5.65
N THR A 33 -1.72 -6.34 5.89
CA THR A 33 -1.45 -5.56 7.09
C THR A 33 -2.76 -5.18 7.75
N SER A 34 -2.86 -5.31 9.07
CA SER A 34 -4.07 -4.99 9.83
C SER A 34 -4.17 -3.48 10.08
N SER A 35 -5.40 -2.99 10.18
CA SER A 35 -5.69 -1.76 10.91
C SER A 35 -5.49 -1.97 12.41
N ARG A 36 -5.65 -0.90 13.21
CA ARG A 36 -5.52 -0.95 14.66
C ARG A 36 -6.61 -0.17 15.39
N PHE A 37 -6.91 -0.58 16.61
CA PHE A 37 -7.48 0.29 17.64
C PHE A 37 -6.38 0.81 18.55
N CYS A 38 -6.54 2.02 19.09
CA CYS A 38 -5.81 2.46 20.27
C CYS A 38 -6.73 2.30 21.48
N LEU A 39 -6.32 1.54 22.49
CA LEU A 39 -7.08 1.35 23.74
C LEU A 39 -6.45 2.14 24.92
N GLY A 40 -5.46 2.99 24.62
CA GLY A 40 -4.77 3.83 25.59
C GLY A 40 -5.06 5.32 25.39
N VAL A 41 -4.05 6.15 25.62
CA VAL A 41 -4.15 7.62 25.51
C VAL A 41 -4.21 8.03 24.05
N GLU A 42 -5.33 8.63 23.62
CA GLU A 42 -5.42 9.31 22.33
C GLU A 42 -4.50 10.54 22.32
N HIS A 43 -3.87 10.81 21.17
CA HIS A 43 -2.84 11.84 21.00
C HIS A 43 -1.56 11.63 21.83
N GLY A 44 -1.39 10.47 22.45
CA GLY A 44 -0.19 10.17 23.23
C GLY A 44 1.07 9.93 22.39
N ASP A 45 0.89 9.49 21.15
CA ASP A 45 1.94 9.03 20.24
C ASP A 45 2.94 10.13 19.87
N TYR A 46 2.45 11.36 19.70
CA TYR A 46 3.28 12.52 19.43
C TYR A 46 3.55 13.39 20.67
N ASN A 47 3.11 12.95 21.86
CA ASN A 47 3.33 13.62 23.14
C ASN A 47 4.17 12.79 24.13
N GLY A 48 4.77 11.69 23.67
CA GLY A 48 5.73 10.90 24.45
C GLY A 48 5.11 9.94 25.47
N THR A 49 3.85 9.54 25.28
CA THR A 49 3.21 8.55 26.17
C THR A 49 3.41 7.13 25.65
N GLU A 50 3.30 6.16 26.55
CA GLU A 50 3.15 4.76 26.16
C GLU A 50 1.80 4.55 25.47
N LEU A 51 1.76 3.63 24.50
CA LEU A 51 0.58 3.35 23.68
C LEU A 51 0.19 1.89 23.80
N PHE A 52 -1.12 1.64 23.81
CA PHE A 52 -1.66 0.29 23.74
C PHE A 52 -2.49 0.12 22.46
N GLY A 53 -1.83 -0.36 21.40
CA GLY A 53 -2.43 -0.63 20.10
C GLY A 53 -2.79 -2.10 19.92
N VAL A 54 -3.99 -2.38 19.42
CA VAL A 54 -4.46 -3.74 19.12
C VAL A 54 -4.79 -3.85 17.64
N GLY A 55 -4.15 -4.80 16.94
CA GLY A 55 -4.45 -5.11 15.54
C GLY A 55 -5.86 -5.66 15.38
N THR A 56 -6.53 -5.27 14.30
CA THR A 56 -7.90 -5.74 14.01
C THR A 56 -7.90 -6.84 12.94
N ASP A 57 -9.08 -7.40 12.71
CA ASP A 57 -9.39 -8.31 11.60
C ASP A 57 -9.67 -7.59 10.27
N ARG A 58 -9.52 -6.25 10.24
CA ARG A 58 -9.61 -5.46 9.00
C ARG A 58 -8.21 -5.30 8.41
N PHE A 59 -8.02 -5.78 7.19
CA PHE A 59 -6.72 -5.74 6.53
C PHE A 59 -6.75 -4.94 5.22
N ILE A 60 -5.56 -4.53 4.80
CA ILE A 60 -5.24 -4.22 3.41
C ILE A 60 -4.42 -5.39 2.87
N TRP A 61 -4.81 -5.93 1.71
CA TRP A 61 -4.07 -6.98 1.00
C TRP A 61 -3.29 -6.37 -0.17
N LEU A 62 -2.06 -6.81 -0.35
CA LEU A 62 -1.17 -6.37 -1.41
C LEU A 62 -0.49 -7.58 -2.05
N ALA A 63 -0.70 -7.77 -3.35
CA ALA A 63 0.17 -8.61 -4.18
C ALA A 63 1.21 -7.73 -4.87
N TYR A 64 2.47 -8.15 -4.85
CA TYR A 64 3.55 -7.37 -5.46
C TYR A 64 4.60 -8.27 -6.08
N LYS A 65 5.25 -7.75 -7.11
CA LYS A 65 6.38 -8.40 -7.77
C LYS A 65 7.44 -7.35 -8.09
N LYS A 66 8.69 -7.65 -7.74
CA LYS A 66 9.81 -6.78 -8.08
C LYS A 66 9.93 -6.69 -9.61
N ARG A 67 10.13 -5.46 -10.10
CA ARG A 67 10.45 -5.21 -11.51
C ARG A 67 11.97 -5.10 -11.71
N PRO A 68 12.48 -5.42 -12.91
CA PRO A 68 13.91 -5.28 -13.22
C PRO A 68 14.33 -3.81 -13.46
N ASP A 69 13.37 -2.94 -13.78
CA ASP A 69 13.57 -1.51 -13.96
C ASP A 69 13.32 -0.72 -12.66
N LYS A 70 13.62 0.58 -12.68
CA LYS A 70 13.35 1.50 -11.56
C LYS A 70 11.90 2.01 -11.55
N LYS A 71 11.00 1.36 -12.28
CA LYS A 71 9.61 1.81 -12.44
C LYS A 71 8.70 1.09 -11.46
N PHE A 72 7.69 1.82 -11.03
CA PHE A 72 6.55 1.32 -10.30
C PHE A 72 5.33 1.34 -11.22
N ARG A 73 4.50 0.31 -11.09
CA ARG A 73 3.19 0.20 -11.71
C ARG A 73 2.26 -0.36 -10.64
N LEU A 74 1.33 0.45 -10.16
CA LEU A 74 0.50 0.16 -8.99
C LEU A 74 -0.97 0.38 -9.33
N PHE A 75 -1.85 -0.38 -8.69
CA PHE A 75 -3.29 -0.24 -8.83
C PHE A 75 -3.96 -0.51 -7.48
N SER A 76 -5.02 0.24 -7.18
CA SER A 76 -5.83 0.03 -5.98
C SER A 76 -7.26 -0.37 -6.35
N CYS A 77 -7.69 -1.55 -5.93
CA CYS A 77 -9.08 -1.99 -6.07
C CYS A 77 -10.09 -1.17 -5.24
N ASN A 78 -9.60 -0.32 -4.32
CA ASN A 78 -10.42 0.59 -3.51
C ASN A 78 -10.58 1.96 -4.17
N PHE A 79 -9.67 2.32 -5.08
CA PHE A 79 -9.65 3.60 -5.80
C PHE A 79 -9.52 3.34 -7.31
N SER A 80 -10.36 2.45 -7.85
CA SER A 80 -10.26 1.99 -9.24
C SER A 80 -10.41 3.12 -10.26
N GLN A 81 -11.16 4.16 -9.92
CA GLN A 81 -11.36 5.36 -10.72
C GLN A 81 -10.07 6.17 -10.94
N GLU A 82 -9.07 6.04 -10.06
CA GLU A 82 -7.78 6.72 -10.22
C GLU A 82 -6.83 5.96 -11.17
N GLY A 83 -7.25 4.80 -11.68
CA GLY A 83 -6.53 4.04 -12.68
C GLY A 83 -5.21 3.45 -12.20
N VAL A 84 -4.37 3.05 -13.17
CA VAL A 84 -3.03 2.54 -12.90
C VAL A 84 -2.08 3.71 -12.67
N VAL A 85 -1.38 3.69 -11.54
CA VAL A 85 -0.37 4.67 -11.18
C VAL A 85 0.99 4.15 -11.64
N GLU A 86 1.68 4.91 -12.49
CA GLU A 86 3.01 4.58 -13.00
C GLU A 86 4.00 5.72 -12.72
N PHE A 87 5.19 5.38 -12.22
CA PHE A 87 6.26 6.35 -11.98
C PHE A 87 7.64 5.68 -11.94
N GLU A 88 8.69 6.48 -12.01
CA GLU A 88 10.08 6.04 -11.82
C GLU A 88 10.57 6.46 -10.43
N SER A 89 11.28 5.57 -9.72
CA SER A 89 11.86 5.88 -8.40
C SER A 89 12.69 7.16 -8.44
N GLY A 90 12.45 8.07 -7.50
CA GLY A 90 13.09 9.38 -7.43
C GLY A 90 12.53 10.42 -8.40
N ARG A 91 11.60 10.05 -9.29
CA ARG A 91 10.87 10.97 -10.17
C ARG A 91 9.41 11.04 -9.75
N ILE A 92 9.20 11.57 -8.56
CA ILE A 92 7.88 11.69 -7.93
C ILE A 92 7.51 13.17 -7.74
N PRO A 93 6.21 13.51 -7.71
CA PRO A 93 5.78 14.87 -7.38
C PRO A 93 6.23 15.29 -5.97
N PRO A 94 6.47 16.59 -5.74
CA PRO A 94 6.80 17.09 -4.41
C PRO A 94 5.73 16.74 -3.37
N PRO A 95 6.12 16.55 -2.08
CA PRO A 95 5.14 16.34 -1.02
C PRO A 95 4.10 17.46 -0.98
N ARG A 96 2.82 17.09 -0.85
CA ARG A 96 1.65 18.01 -0.80
C ARG A 96 1.41 18.82 -2.08
N SER A 97 2.02 18.46 -3.21
CA SER A 97 1.73 19.14 -4.47
C SER A 97 0.26 18.92 -4.89
N PRO A 98 -0.39 19.89 -5.56
CA PRO A 98 -1.80 19.78 -5.97
C PRO A 98 -2.11 18.53 -6.81
N GLU A 99 -1.13 18.04 -7.57
CA GLU A 99 -1.30 16.89 -8.47
C GLU A 99 -1.53 15.56 -7.73
N VAL A 100 -1.12 15.49 -6.46
CA VAL A 100 -1.17 14.26 -5.63
C VAL A 100 -1.86 14.42 -4.28
N ALA A 101 -2.18 15.65 -3.85
CA ALA A 101 -2.69 15.93 -2.50
C ALA A 101 -3.90 15.06 -2.12
N ASP A 102 -4.83 14.88 -3.06
CA ASP A 102 -6.09 14.14 -2.86
C ASP A 102 -6.11 12.75 -3.49
N LYS A 103 -4.94 12.24 -3.92
CA LYS A 103 -4.81 10.93 -4.57
C LYS A 103 -4.25 9.88 -3.62
N TRP A 104 -4.70 8.63 -3.74
CA TRP A 104 -4.12 7.53 -2.95
C TRP A 104 -2.63 7.32 -3.28
N ALA A 105 -2.23 7.65 -4.51
CA ALA A 105 -0.85 7.56 -5.00
C ALA A 105 0.16 8.36 -4.16
N ARG A 106 -0.28 9.36 -3.38
CA ARG A 106 0.60 10.09 -2.46
C ARG A 106 1.31 9.19 -1.46
N PHE A 107 0.70 8.06 -1.07
CA PHE A 107 1.28 7.10 -0.15
C PHE A 107 2.52 6.41 -0.74
N PRO A 108 2.45 5.68 -1.88
CA PRO A 108 3.64 5.07 -2.47
C PRO A 108 4.70 6.10 -2.88
N PHE A 109 4.32 7.30 -3.33
CA PHE A 109 5.30 8.39 -3.56
C PHE A 109 6.03 8.77 -2.27
N GLY A 110 5.31 8.94 -1.16
CA GLY A 110 5.91 9.24 0.14
C GLY A 110 6.87 8.15 0.62
N VAL A 111 6.54 6.87 0.37
CA VAL A 111 7.44 5.75 0.69
C VAL A 111 8.74 5.83 -0.12
N ASP A 112 8.66 6.03 -1.44
CA ASP A 112 9.86 6.22 -2.29
C ASP A 112 10.68 7.42 -1.81
N PHE A 113 10.04 8.56 -1.54
CA PHE A 113 10.67 9.78 -1.02
C PHE A 113 11.49 9.51 0.25
N ILE A 114 10.86 8.89 1.26
CA ILE A 114 11.50 8.65 2.57
C ILE A 114 12.61 7.60 2.45
N LEU A 115 12.37 6.49 1.72
CA LEU A 115 13.39 5.45 1.59
C LEU A 115 14.64 5.96 0.88
N ARG A 116 14.48 6.73 -0.21
CA ARG A 116 15.60 7.38 -0.92
C ARG A 116 16.34 8.36 -0.02
N ARG A 117 15.59 9.24 0.68
CA ARG A 117 16.18 10.19 1.63
C ARG A 117 16.97 9.50 2.74
N SER A 118 16.57 8.29 3.13
CA SER A 118 17.26 7.47 4.14
C SER A 118 18.38 6.59 3.60
N GLY A 119 18.69 6.62 2.30
CA GLY A 119 19.74 5.82 1.68
C GLY A 119 19.42 4.32 1.59
N LYS A 120 18.14 3.92 1.68
CA LYS A 120 17.71 2.51 1.65
C LYS A 120 17.39 1.99 0.24
N VAL A 121 17.29 2.89 -0.75
CA VAL A 121 17.01 2.62 -2.17
C VAL A 121 17.65 3.67 -3.07
#